data_AF-A0A8T0SDY5-F1
#
_entry.id   AF-A0A8T0SDY5-F1
#
_cell.length_a   1.000
_cell.length_b   1.000
_cell.length_c   1.000
_cell.angle_alpha   90.00
_cell.angle_beta   90.00
_cell.angle_gamma   90.00
#
_symmetry.space_group_name_H-M   'P 1'
#
loop_
_entity.id
_entity.type
_entity.pdbx_description
1 polymer ?
#
loop_
_entity_poly.entity_id
_entity_poly.type
_entity_poly.pdbx_seq_one_letter_code
_entity_poly.pdbx_strand_id
1 'polypeptide(L)'
;MLVFTKWTKVEEILAVPPAFPMYAYSIASQEQLQARMDSRAQFTDVIGVITAISNTGTTQTKLRQGDNTKRTVTIQTPSNILLDVVLWSERATAFPTDQILKDGQTSPQVVLFVGTLVKSFGGMSLSGSSSCKWYINPDISDTKKLLASRV
;
A
#
# COMPACT_ATOMS: atom_id res chain seq x y z
N MET A 1 3.36 0.44 21.35
CA MET A 1 2.63 1.70 21.14
C MET A 1 3.38 2.79 21.88
N LEU A 2 3.75 3.88 21.21
CA LEU A 2 4.36 5.04 21.85
C LEU A 2 3.24 6.02 22.18
N VAL A 3 3.16 6.50 23.42
CA VAL A 3 2.10 7.41 23.88
C VAL A 3 2.72 8.76 24.18
N PHE A 4 2.20 9.81 23.54
CA PHE A 4 2.65 11.17 23.84
C PHE A 4 2.02 11.63 25.14
N THR A 5 2.84 12.26 25.97
CA THR A 5 2.42 12.84 27.24
C THR A 5 2.67 14.34 27.22
N LYS A 6 2.23 15.05 28.26
CA LYS A 6 2.57 16.47 28.44
C LYS A 6 4.09 16.75 28.52
N TRP A 7 4.91 15.71 28.70
CA TRP A 7 6.37 15.81 28.78
C TRP A 7 7.07 15.41 27.48
N THR A 8 6.33 14.96 26.46
CA THR A 8 6.90 14.62 25.15
C THR A 8 7.32 15.89 24.43
N LYS A 9 8.59 15.96 24.02
CA LYS A 9 9.12 17.02 23.17
C LYS A 9 9.30 16.50 21.75
N VAL A 10 8.86 17.27 20.77
CA VAL A 10 9.02 16.97 19.34
C VAL A 10 9.71 18.19 18.73
N GLU A 11 10.87 17.96 18.13
CA GLU A 11 11.67 18.99 17.47
C GLU A 11 11.86 18.58 16.00
N GLU A 12 11.65 19.53 15.09
CA GLU A 12 11.89 19.30 13.67
C GLU A 12 13.39 19.31 13.39
N ILE A 13 13.88 18.30 12.68
CA ILE A 13 15.25 18.24 12.19
C ILE A 13 15.22 18.52 10.69
N LEU A 14 15.75 19.68 10.29
CA LEU A 14 15.78 20.11 8.88
C LEU A 14 16.74 19.29 8.02
N ALA A 15 17.84 18.83 8.62
CA ALA A 15 18.85 18.00 7.95
C ALA A 15 18.74 16.55 8.43
N VAL A 16 17.94 15.75 7.73
CA VAL A 16 17.79 14.33 8.03
C VAL A 16 19.12 13.63 7.81
N PRO A 17 19.67 12.91 8.82
CA PRO A 17 20.93 12.20 8.67
C PRO A 17 20.88 11.20 7.51
N PRO A 18 21.95 11.06 6.69
CA PRO A 18 21.96 10.11 5.57
C PRO A 18 21.70 8.65 5.98
N ALA A 19 21.99 8.29 7.23
CA ALA A 19 21.75 6.96 7.78
C ALA A 19 20.29 6.72 8.20
N PHE A 20 19.44 7.75 8.24
CA PHE A 20 18.04 7.60 8.63
C PHE A 20 17.25 7.01 7.45
N PRO A 21 16.61 5.84 7.61
CA PRO A 21 15.94 5.19 6.49
C PRO A 21 14.72 5.98 6.04
N MET A 22 14.65 6.30 4.74
CA MET A 22 13.49 6.95 4.14
C MET A 22 12.26 6.03 4.12
N TYR A 23 12.49 4.72 4.01
CA TYR A 23 11.46 3.70 3.96
C TYR A 23 11.72 2.64 5.03
N ALA A 24 10.71 2.30 5.81
CA ALA A 24 10.70 1.14 6.70
C ALA A 24 9.62 0.19 6.21
N TYR A 25 10.01 -1.00 5.73
CA TYR A 25 9.10 -1.98 5.16
C TYR A 25 9.65 -3.41 5.30
N SER A 26 8.76 -4.39 5.21
CA SER A 26 9.09 -5.80 5.09
C SER A 26 8.11 -6.48 4.13
N ILE A 27 8.53 -6.64 2.86
CA ILE A 27 7.69 -7.20 1.79
C ILE A 27 7.34 -8.65 2.14
N ALA A 28 6.04 -8.95 2.15
CA ALA A 28 5.56 -10.28 2.45
C ALA A 28 5.77 -11.25 1.28
N SER A 29 6.20 -12.47 1.58
CA SER A 29 6.18 -13.59 0.62
C SER A 29 4.75 -14.07 0.36
N GLN A 30 4.57 -14.90 -0.68
CA GLN A 30 3.27 -15.48 -0.99
C GLN A 30 2.75 -16.38 0.15
N GLU A 31 3.63 -17.15 0.78
CA GLU A 31 3.30 -18.01 1.92
C GLU A 31 2.88 -17.16 3.12
N GLN A 32 3.54 -16.02 3.33
CA GLN A 32 3.17 -15.08 4.40
C GLN A 32 1.83 -14.39 4.13
N LEU A 33 1.53 -14.05 2.87
CA LEU A 33 0.22 -13.51 2.50
C LEU A 33 -0.90 -14.52 2.83
N GLN A 34 -0.72 -15.79 2.47
CA GLN A 34 -1.66 -16.85 2.80
C GLN A 34 -1.80 -17.06 4.31
N ALA A 35 -0.69 -17.13 5.05
CA ALA A 35 -0.69 -17.32 6.49
C ALA A 35 -1.34 -16.15 7.27
N ARG A 36 -1.36 -14.95 6.68
CA ARG A 36 -1.94 -13.74 7.30
C ARG A 36 -3.39 -13.49 6.89
N MET A 37 -3.99 -14.36 6.07
CA MET A 37 -5.36 -14.20 5.59
C MET A 37 -6.35 -13.95 6.73
N ASP A 38 -7.11 -12.87 6.63
CA ASP A 38 -8.08 -12.36 7.62
C ASP A 38 -7.55 -12.02 9.01
N SER A 39 -6.28 -12.29 9.29
CA SER A 39 -5.61 -11.85 10.51
C SER A 39 -5.63 -10.34 10.63
N ARG A 40 -5.89 -9.86 11.85
CA ARG A 40 -5.79 -8.44 12.21
C ARG A 40 -4.53 -8.13 13.02
N ALA A 41 -3.74 -9.17 13.33
CA ALA A 41 -2.59 -9.05 14.21
C ALA A 41 -1.32 -8.56 13.49
N GLN A 42 -1.25 -8.77 12.17
CA GLN A 42 -0.05 -8.51 11.39
C GLN A 42 -0.38 -7.63 10.19
N PHE A 43 0.26 -6.47 10.13
CA PHE A 43 0.31 -5.69 8.92
C PHE A 43 1.22 -6.37 7.89
N THR A 44 0.91 -6.13 6.63
CA THR A 44 1.60 -6.71 5.47
C THR A 44 1.98 -5.58 4.54
N ASP A 45 3.23 -5.60 4.11
CA ASP A 45 3.75 -4.71 3.09
C ASP A 45 3.89 -5.51 1.80
N VAL A 46 3.54 -4.88 0.68
CA VAL A 46 3.64 -5.50 -0.65
C VAL A 46 4.17 -4.52 -1.67
N ILE A 47 4.88 -5.04 -2.66
CA ILE A 47 5.35 -4.29 -3.81
C ILE A 47 4.81 -4.92 -5.09
N GLY A 48 4.49 -4.10 -6.08
CA GLY A 48 4.08 -4.58 -7.39
C GLY A 48 4.00 -3.47 -8.43
N VAL A 49 3.90 -3.87 -9.70
CA VAL A 49 3.60 -2.96 -10.81
C VAL A 49 2.09 -2.74 -10.83
N ILE A 50 1.64 -1.49 -10.87
CA ILE A 50 0.23 -1.14 -11.00
C ILE A 50 -0.25 -1.55 -12.38
N THR A 51 -1.31 -2.37 -12.43
CA THR A 51 -1.93 -2.82 -13.69
C THR A 51 -3.32 -2.23 -13.91
N ALA A 52 -4.02 -1.87 -12.83
CA ALA A 52 -5.31 -1.21 -12.91
C ALA A 52 -5.57 -0.34 -11.68
N ILE A 53 -6.34 0.73 -11.87
CA ILE A 53 -6.86 1.57 -10.78
C ILE A 53 -8.34 1.79 -11.06
N SER A 54 -9.21 1.43 -10.12
CA SER A 54 -10.64 1.69 -10.24
C SER A 54 -10.95 3.17 -10.02
N ASN A 55 -12.11 3.63 -10.46
CA ASN A 55 -12.69 4.86 -9.93
C ASN A 55 -12.99 4.72 -8.45
N THR A 56 -13.09 5.86 -7.77
CA THR A 56 -13.61 5.92 -6.41
C THR A 56 -15.09 5.55 -6.40
N GLY A 57 -15.50 4.62 -5.54
CA GLY A 57 -16.91 4.23 -5.35
C GLY A 57 -17.30 4.25 -3.87
N THR A 58 -18.59 4.32 -3.57
CA THR A 58 -19.10 4.18 -2.21
C THR A 58 -19.60 2.76 -1.96
N THR A 59 -19.33 2.24 -0.77
CA THR A 59 -19.95 0.99 -0.31
C THR A 59 -20.64 1.20 1.01
N GLN A 60 -21.93 0.86 1.04
CA GLN A 60 -22.68 0.74 2.27
C GLN A 60 -22.48 -0.67 2.83
N THR A 61 -21.98 -0.77 4.05
CA THR A 61 -21.89 -2.06 4.76
C THR A 61 -22.87 -2.04 5.93
N LYS A 62 -23.73 -3.06 6.05
CA LYS A 62 -24.74 -3.17 7.13
C LYS A 62 -24.15 -3.11 8.55
N LEU A 63 -22.85 -3.34 8.71
CA LEU A 63 -22.14 -3.40 9.99
C LEU A 63 -21.43 -2.10 10.43
N ARG A 64 -21.24 -1.13 9.53
CA ARG A 64 -20.51 0.13 9.85
C ARG A 64 -21.37 1.31 9.44
N GLN A 65 -21.78 2.13 10.40
CA GLN A 65 -22.36 3.44 10.10
C GLN A 65 -21.31 4.31 9.40
N GLY A 66 -21.57 4.66 8.14
CA GLY A 66 -20.73 5.56 7.34
C GLY A 66 -20.56 5.07 5.90
N ASP A 67 -20.73 5.97 4.92
CA ASP A 67 -20.34 5.74 3.54
C ASP A 67 -18.82 5.53 3.49
N ASN A 68 -18.39 4.29 3.30
CA ASN A 68 -16.98 3.99 3.13
C ASN A 68 -16.65 4.04 1.66
N THR A 69 -16.19 5.22 1.25
CA THR A 69 -15.51 5.45 -0.03
C THR A 69 -14.38 4.44 -0.18
N LYS A 70 -14.30 3.77 -1.32
CA LYS A 70 -13.26 2.80 -1.64
C LYS A 70 -12.70 3.00 -3.04
N ARG A 71 -11.47 2.55 -3.22
CA ARG A 71 -10.80 2.45 -4.51
C ARG A 71 -9.97 1.18 -4.52
N THR A 72 -9.99 0.45 -5.63
CA THR A 72 -9.13 -0.73 -5.82
C THR A 72 -7.95 -0.36 -6.70
N VAL A 73 -6.75 -0.72 -6.25
CA VAL A 73 -5.51 -0.68 -7.03
C VAL A 73 -5.07 -2.12 -7.24
N THR A 74 -5.06 -2.59 -8.49
CA THR A 74 -4.55 -3.92 -8.82
C THR A 74 -3.07 -3.81 -9.12
N ILE A 75 -2.27 -4.63 -8.45
CA ILE A 75 -0.82 -4.73 -8.65
C ILE A 75 -0.44 -6.13 -9.12
N GLN A 76 0.59 -6.22 -9.95
CA GLN A 76 1.26 -7.48 -10.26
C GLN A 76 2.53 -7.60 -9.42
N THR A 77 2.58 -8.60 -8.54
CA THR A 77 3.70 -8.86 -7.64
C THR A 77 4.93 -9.38 -8.40
N PRO A 78 6.12 -9.47 -7.75
CA PRO A 78 7.28 -10.15 -8.32
C PRO A 78 7.03 -11.61 -8.70
N SER A 79 6.07 -12.29 -8.04
CA SER A 79 5.66 -13.66 -8.37
C SER A 79 4.62 -13.74 -9.50
N ASN A 80 4.41 -12.65 -10.24
CA ASN A 80 3.43 -12.52 -11.33
C ASN A 80 1.96 -12.70 -10.92
N ILE A 81 1.66 -12.62 -9.62
CA ILE A 81 0.29 -12.70 -9.10
C ILE A 81 -0.36 -11.31 -9.17
N LEU A 82 -1.59 -11.25 -9.67
CA LEU A 82 -2.42 -10.05 -9.56
C LEU A 82 -3.06 -10.00 -8.17
N LEU A 83 -2.86 -8.89 -7.48
CA LEU A 83 -3.34 -8.66 -6.13
C LEU A 83 -4.05 -7.32 -6.06
N ASP A 84 -5.28 -7.34 -5.55
CA ASP A 84 -6.06 -6.14 -5.33
C ASP A 84 -5.73 -5.52 -3.97
N VAL A 85 -5.43 -4.23 -3.97
CA VAL A 85 -5.29 -3.39 -2.78
C VAL A 85 -6.49 -2.44 -2.72
N VAL A 86 -7.41 -2.71 -1.79
CA VAL A 86 -8.61 -1.92 -1.56
C VAL A 86 -8.29 -0.83 -0.53
N LEU A 87 -8.22 0.41 -1.00
CA LEU A 87 -8.03 1.60 -0.19
C LEU A 87 -9.38 2.12 0.29
N TRP A 88 -9.43 2.59 1.54
CA TRP A 88 -10.66 3.03 2.19
C TRP A 88 -10.61 4.49 2.65
N SER A 89 -11.78 5.13 2.64
CA SER A 89 -12.01 6.48 3.16
C SER A 89 -11.04 7.51 2.56
N GLU A 90 -10.32 8.26 3.38
CA GLU A 90 -9.31 9.24 2.94
C GLU A 90 -8.24 8.60 2.03
N ARG A 91 -7.85 7.34 2.27
CA ARG A 91 -6.83 6.68 1.44
C ARG A 91 -7.33 6.41 0.01
N ALA A 92 -8.63 6.18 -0.17
CA ALA A 92 -9.23 5.97 -1.49
C ALA A 92 -9.19 7.23 -2.38
N THR A 93 -9.29 8.40 -1.76
CA THR A 93 -9.33 9.70 -2.44
C THR A 93 -7.95 10.34 -2.56
N ALA A 94 -7.04 10.10 -1.61
CA ALA A 94 -5.68 10.62 -1.62
C ALA A 94 -4.72 9.88 -2.56
N PHE A 95 -5.10 8.70 -3.09
CA PHE A 95 -4.25 7.96 -4.01
C PHE A 95 -4.07 8.74 -5.34
N PRO A 96 -2.83 8.99 -5.81
CA PRO A 96 -2.57 9.94 -6.89
C PRO A 96 -2.80 9.33 -8.29
N THR A 97 -4.04 8.96 -8.59
CA THR A 97 -4.41 8.22 -9.81
C THR A 97 -4.01 8.93 -11.10
N ASP A 98 -4.33 10.21 -11.25
CA ASP A 98 -4.12 10.93 -12.52
C ASP A 98 -2.64 10.99 -12.88
N GLN A 99 -1.77 11.24 -11.89
CA GLN A 99 -0.33 11.26 -12.09
C GLN A 99 0.20 9.88 -12.46
N ILE A 100 -0.23 8.82 -11.75
CA ILE A 100 0.19 7.44 -12.04
C ILE A 100 -0.25 7.01 -13.44
N LEU A 101 -1.49 7.31 -13.84
CA LEU A 101 -2.00 6.93 -15.16
C LEU A 101 -1.28 7.66 -16.30
N LYS A 102 -0.94 8.94 -16.08
CA LYS A 102 -0.15 9.76 -17.01
C LYS A 102 1.26 9.20 -17.17
N ASP A 103 1.98 9.00 -16.06
CA ASP A 103 3.36 8.51 -16.09
C ASP A 103 3.43 7.06 -16.59
N GLY A 104 2.38 6.27 -16.31
CA GLY A 104 2.16 4.91 -16.77
C GLY A 104 2.08 4.74 -18.28
N GLN A 105 1.85 5.81 -19.05
CA GLN A 105 1.93 5.77 -20.51
C GLN A 105 3.37 5.64 -21.03
N THR A 106 4.36 6.00 -20.19
CA THR A 106 5.77 6.05 -20.58
C THR A 106 6.62 4.96 -19.93
N SER A 107 6.29 4.58 -18.70
CA SER A 107 7.03 3.55 -17.96
C SER A 107 6.13 2.82 -16.97
N PRO A 108 6.41 1.54 -16.67
CA PRO A 108 5.68 0.80 -15.65
C PRO A 108 5.75 1.51 -14.29
N GLN A 109 4.60 1.66 -13.64
CA GLN A 109 4.50 2.33 -12.34
C GLN A 109 4.55 1.29 -11.21
N VAL A 110 5.58 1.35 -10.37
CA VAL A 110 5.74 0.47 -9.20
C VAL A 110 5.17 1.15 -7.96
N VAL A 111 4.47 0.40 -7.12
CA VAL A 111 4.01 0.87 -5.82
C VAL A 111 4.42 -0.09 -4.72
N LEU A 112 4.95 0.47 -3.63
CA LEU A 112 5.12 -0.20 -2.35
C LEU A 112 3.99 0.24 -1.42
N PHE A 113 3.10 -0.67 -1.07
CA PHE A 113 2.12 -0.47 0.00
C PHE A 113 2.69 -0.97 1.31
N VAL A 114 2.62 -0.16 2.36
CA VAL A 114 3.05 -0.47 3.72
C VAL A 114 1.84 -0.41 4.64
N GLY A 115 1.70 -1.37 5.55
CA GLY A 115 0.65 -1.31 6.57
C GLY A 115 -0.74 -1.78 6.10
N THR A 116 -0.82 -2.79 5.24
CA THR A 116 -2.09 -3.37 4.77
C THR A 116 -2.52 -4.62 5.55
N LEU A 117 -3.79 -5.00 5.49
CA LEU A 117 -4.30 -6.26 6.07
C LEU A 117 -4.79 -7.21 4.97
N VAL A 118 -4.39 -8.47 5.03
CA VAL A 118 -4.88 -9.49 4.09
C VAL A 118 -6.34 -9.84 4.40
N LYS A 119 -7.15 -9.94 3.35
CA LYS A 119 -8.59 -10.27 3.39
C LYS A 119 -8.94 -11.33 2.37
N SER A 120 -9.92 -12.17 2.69
CA SER A 120 -10.42 -13.25 1.82
C SER A 120 -11.70 -12.89 1.04
N PHE A 121 -12.13 -11.63 1.04
CA PHE A 121 -13.39 -11.23 0.41
C PHE A 121 -13.32 -11.30 -1.12
N GLY A 122 -13.98 -12.30 -1.72
CA GLY A 122 -13.97 -12.53 -3.18
C GLY A 122 -12.64 -13.09 -3.71
N GLY A 123 -11.79 -13.61 -2.82
CA GLY A 123 -10.41 -13.99 -3.12
C GLY A 123 -9.42 -13.29 -2.19
N MET A 124 -8.12 -13.54 -2.39
CA MET A 124 -7.08 -12.86 -1.62
C MET A 124 -6.95 -11.41 -2.07
N SER A 125 -7.17 -10.47 -1.16
CA SER A 125 -6.99 -9.04 -1.37
C SER A 125 -6.31 -8.41 -0.15
N LEU A 126 -5.86 -7.17 -0.31
CA LEU A 126 -5.30 -6.36 0.75
C LEU A 126 -6.22 -5.18 1.04
N SER A 127 -6.38 -4.86 2.32
CA SER A 127 -7.15 -3.70 2.78
C SER A 127 -6.19 -2.64 3.31
N GLY A 128 -6.16 -1.48 2.67
CA GLY A 128 -5.42 -0.29 3.10
C GLY A 128 -6.34 0.75 3.73
N SER A 129 -6.27 0.91 5.06
CA SER A 129 -7.03 1.92 5.80
C SER A 129 -6.09 2.97 6.41
N SER A 130 -6.39 3.54 7.58
CA SER A 130 -5.65 4.66 8.18
C SER A 130 -4.15 4.39 8.42
N SER A 131 -3.75 3.13 8.64
CA SER A 131 -2.34 2.74 8.81
C SER A 131 -1.58 2.60 7.49
N CYS A 132 -2.29 2.52 6.36
CA CYS A 132 -1.69 2.21 5.08
C CYS A 132 -1.02 3.45 4.48
N LYS A 133 0.25 3.27 4.09
CA LYS A 133 1.03 4.22 3.30
C LYS A 133 1.39 3.59 1.97
N TRP A 134 1.67 4.41 0.98
CA TRP A 134 2.20 3.96 -0.30
C TRP A 134 3.36 4.86 -0.74
N TYR A 135 4.26 4.27 -1.51
CA TYR A 135 5.35 4.98 -2.18
C TYR A 135 5.32 4.59 -3.65
N ILE A 136 5.21 5.58 -4.53
CA ILE A 136 5.23 5.38 -5.98
C ILE A 136 6.67 5.48 -6.45
N ASN A 137 7.12 4.47 -7.21
CA ASN A 137 8.48 4.32 -7.73
C ASN A 137 9.57 4.60 -6.67
N PRO A 138 9.52 3.97 -5.48
CA PRO A 138 10.54 4.20 -4.46
C PRO A 138 11.91 3.76 -4.96
N ASP A 139 12.96 4.55 -4.69
CA ASP A 139 14.34 4.20 -5.06
C ASP A 139 14.93 3.17 -4.09
N ILE A 140 14.48 1.92 -4.25
CA ILE A 140 14.88 0.76 -3.46
C ILE A 140 15.26 -0.41 -4.38
N SER A 141 16.03 -1.35 -3.83
CA SER A 141 16.51 -2.50 -4.60
C SER A 141 15.37 -3.36 -5.16
N ASP A 142 14.26 -3.47 -4.42
CA ASP A 142 13.09 -4.27 -4.81
C ASP A 142 12.40 -3.70 -6.06
N THR A 143 12.30 -2.37 -6.18
CA THR A 143 11.79 -1.70 -7.39
C THR A 143 12.64 -2.04 -8.59
N LYS A 144 13.98 -1.92 -8.46
CA LYS A 144 14.93 -2.20 -9.55
C LYS A 144 14.84 -3.65 -10.01
N LYS A 145 14.80 -4.60 -9.06
CA LYS A 145 14.64 -6.04 -9.35
C LYS A 145 13.32 -6.34 -10.06
N LEU A 146 12.21 -5.75 -9.59
CA LEU A 146 10.89 -5.96 -10.17
C LEU A 146 10.78 -5.44 -11.61
N LEU A 147 11.45 -4.32 -11.92
CA LEU A 147 11.49 -3.79 -13.28
C LEU A 147 12.42 -4.62 -14.18
N ALA A 148 13.57 -5.05 -13.67
CA ALA A 148 14.53 -5.87 -14.42
C ALA A 148 13.98 -7.25 -14.79
N SER A 149 13.10 -7.85 -13.98
CA SER A 149 12.49 -9.14 -14.29
C SER A 149 11.41 -9.08 -15.40
N ARG A 150 11.22 -7.91 -16.01
CA ARG A 150 10.17 -7.64 -17.00
C ARG A 150 10.72 -7.18 -18.36
N VAL A 151 12.05 -7.14 -18.50
CA VAL A 151 12.78 -6.96 -19.76
C VAL A 151 13.15 -8.34 -20.28
#